data_AF-A0A7C3H1S1-F1
#
_entry.id   AF-A0A7C3H1S1-F1
#
_cell.length_a   1.000
_cell.length_b   1.000
_cell.length_c   1.000
_cell.angle_alpha   90.00
_cell.angle_beta   90.00
_cell.angle_gamma   90.00
#
_symmetry.space_group_name_H-M   'P 1'
#
loop_
_entity.id
_entity.type
_entity.pdbx_description
1 polymer ?
#
loop_
_entity_poly.entity_id
_entity_poly.type
_entity_poly.pdbx_seq_one_letter_code
_entity_poly.pdbx_strand_id
1 'polypeptide(L)'
;MRLPFRTLPSKARRTLLILSALTTVVLWFALGSLDRPLRTPAAPNGIVSFELAGSLSRSNAILASWDTAARVSAGLSVGIDYLFLVAYSVLLALLVSAMAEKMLPIRGCVGFVGVPVAWLQFLAGAL
;
A
#
# COMPACT_ATOMS: atom_id res chain seq x y z
N MET A 1 -5.68 24.55 6.78
CA MET A 1 -4.63 23.71 6.17
C MET A 1 -4.86 23.63 4.66
N ARG A 2 -3.80 23.64 3.84
CA ARG A 2 -3.91 23.50 2.37
C ARG A 2 -3.92 22.00 1.99
N LEU A 3 -4.69 21.63 0.98
CA LEU A 3 -4.65 20.29 0.39
C LEU A 3 -3.25 20.00 -0.16
N PRO A 4 -2.69 18.79 0.07
CA PRO A 4 -1.43 18.40 -0.56
C PRO A 4 -1.60 18.41 -2.09
N PHE A 5 -0.51 18.72 -2.80
CA PHE A 5 -0.47 18.78 -4.27
C PHE A 5 -1.33 19.86 -4.95
N ARG A 6 -2.00 20.75 -4.20
CA ARG A 6 -2.75 21.88 -4.77
C ARG A 6 -1.85 22.90 -5.50
N THR A 7 -0.59 22.99 -5.10
CA THR A 7 0.41 23.87 -5.73
C THR A 7 0.94 23.32 -7.05
N LEU A 8 0.64 22.06 -7.39
CA LEU A 8 1.11 21.45 -8.64
C LEU A 8 0.22 21.82 -9.83
N PRO A 9 0.80 22.01 -11.03
CA PRO A 9 0.04 22.17 -12.26
C PRO A 9 -0.91 20.99 -12.51
N SER A 10 -2.08 21.27 -13.10
CA SER A 10 -3.10 20.26 -13.39
C SER A 10 -2.57 19.06 -14.20
N LYS A 11 -1.69 19.31 -15.17
CA LYS A 11 -1.00 18.26 -15.95
C LYS A 11 -0.12 17.38 -15.08
N ALA A 12 0.74 17.98 -14.24
CA ALA A 12 1.65 17.26 -13.35
C ALA A 12 0.88 16.38 -12.35
N ARG A 13 -0.22 16.89 -11.79
CA ARG A 13 -1.10 16.14 -10.90
C ARG A 13 -1.75 14.94 -11.58
N ARG A 14 -2.21 15.09 -12.83
CA ARG A 14 -2.77 13.97 -13.62
C ARG A 14 -1.70 12.92 -13.94
N THR A 15 -0.51 13.36 -14.33
CA THR A 15 0.62 12.45 -14.57
C THR A 15 1.00 11.68 -13.31
N LEU A 16 1.15 12.35 -12.17
CA LEU A 16 1.44 11.71 -10.89
C LEU A 16 0.36 10.71 -10.49
N LEU A 17 -0.92 11.04 -10.69
CA LEU A 17 -2.02 10.13 -10.39
C LEU A 17 -1.97 8.87 -11.26
N ILE A 18 -1.71 9.02 -12.56
CA ILE A 18 -1.58 7.88 -13.48
C ILE A 18 -0.37 7.03 -13.11
N LEU A 19 0.78 7.66 -12.86
CA LEU A 19 2.01 6.97 -12.47
C LEU A 19 1.82 6.22 -11.15
N SER A 20 1.32 6.87 -10.10
CA SER A 20 1.08 6.23 -8.81
C SER A 20 0.06 5.10 -8.91
N ALA A 21 -0.98 5.25 -9.73
CA ALA A 21 -1.95 4.19 -9.99
C ALA A 21 -1.31 2.98 -10.69
N LEU A 22 -0.57 3.22 -11.78
CA LEU A 22 0.12 2.15 -12.51
C LEU A 22 1.15 1.44 -11.63
N THR A 23 1.97 2.20 -10.91
CA THR A 23 2.95 1.65 -9.96
C THR A 23 2.26 0.81 -8.89
N THR A 24 1.17 1.30 -8.29
CA THR A 24 0.39 0.55 -7.28
C THR A 24 -0.13 -0.78 -7.85
N VAL A 25 -0.71 -0.76 -9.06
CA VAL A 25 -1.23 -1.97 -9.71
C VAL A 25 -0.10 -2.97 -10.01
N VAL A 26 1.03 -2.50 -10.55
CA VAL A 26 2.20 -3.36 -10.82
C VAL A 26 2.73 -4.00 -9.55
N LEU A 27 2.90 -3.22 -8.48
CA LEU A 27 3.37 -3.72 -7.19
C LEU A 27 2.39 -4.71 -6.57
N TRP A 28 1.08 -4.48 -6.68
CA TRP A 28 0.05 -5.42 -6.21
C TRP A 28 0.15 -6.78 -6.91
N PHE A 29 0.34 -6.80 -8.23
CA PHE A 29 0.57 -8.03 -8.98
C PHE A 29 1.90 -8.71 -8.63
N ALA A 30 2.95 -7.93 -8.39
CA ALA A 30 4.25 -8.45 -7.95
C ALA A 30 4.14 -9.15 -6.59
N LEU A 31 3.53 -8.49 -5.60
CA LEU A 31 3.27 -9.07 -4.27
C LEU A 31 2.45 -10.36 -4.37
N GLY A 32 1.36 -10.35 -5.15
CA GLY A 32 0.53 -11.54 -5.35
C GLY A 32 1.27 -12.69 -6.03
N SER A 33 2.28 -12.40 -6.86
CA SER A 33 3.12 -13.42 -7.50
C SER A 33 4.15 -14.01 -6.55
N LEU A 34 4.72 -13.18 -5.66
CA LEU A 34 5.65 -13.61 -4.62
C LEU A 34 4.98 -14.38 -3.48
N ASP A 35 3.69 -14.17 -3.24
CA ASP A 35 2.93 -14.91 -2.23
C ASP A 35 2.58 -16.35 -2.65
N ARG A 36 2.43 -16.62 -3.95
CA ARG A 36 2.11 -17.97 -4.47
C ARG A 36 3.02 -19.09 -3.94
N PRO A 37 4.36 -18.98 -4.00
CA PRO A 37 5.25 -20.03 -3.49
C PRO A 37 5.22 -20.16 -1.96
N LEU A 38 4.66 -19.19 -1.23
CA LEU A 38 4.56 -19.23 0.23
C LEU A 38 3.37 -20.07 0.71
N ARG A 39 2.44 -20.42 -0.20
CA ARG A 39 1.23 -21.17 0.16
C ARG A 39 1.54 -22.65 0.29
N THR A 40 1.55 -23.13 1.53
CA THR A 40 1.82 -24.53 1.88
C THR A 40 0.72 -25.06 2.80
N PRO A 41 0.65 -26.36 3.07
CA PRO A 41 -0.27 -26.89 4.09
C PRO A 41 -0.06 -26.28 5.48
N ALA A 42 1.18 -25.87 5.80
CA ALA A 42 1.50 -25.18 7.06
C ALA A 42 1.18 -23.67 7.01
N ALA A 43 1.15 -23.08 5.81
CA ALA A 43 0.89 -21.66 5.57
C ALA A 43 -0.15 -21.46 4.44
N PRO A 44 -1.45 -21.75 4.68
CA PRO A 44 -2.47 -21.71 3.63
C PRO A 44 -2.67 -20.31 3.03
N ASN A 45 -2.36 -19.26 3.80
CA ASN A 45 -2.46 -17.86 3.39
C ASN A 45 -1.09 -17.22 3.12
N GLY A 46 -0.06 -18.04 2.83
CA GLY A 46 1.27 -17.55 2.46
C GLY A 46 1.91 -16.71 3.56
N ILE A 47 2.36 -15.51 3.23
CA ILE A 47 3.04 -14.61 4.18
C ILE A 47 2.14 -14.25 5.37
N VAL A 48 0.83 -14.13 5.16
CA VAL A 48 -0.14 -13.77 6.21
C VAL A 48 -0.22 -14.85 7.28
N SER A 49 -0.07 -16.13 6.90
CA SER A 49 0.00 -17.22 7.87
C SER A 49 1.22 -17.10 8.80
N PHE A 50 2.33 -16.57 8.28
CA PHE A 50 3.54 -16.35 9.06
C PHE A 50 3.40 -15.16 10.02
N GLU A 51 2.84 -14.04 9.55
CA GLU A 51 2.58 -12.84 10.36
C GLU A 51 1.61 -13.12 11.51
N LEU A 52 0.58 -13.95 11.26
CA LEU A 52 -0.44 -14.32 12.24
C LEU A 52 -0.13 -15.65 12.96
N ALA A 53 1.11 -16.15 12.87
CA ALA A 53 1.47 -17.43 13.47
C ALA A 53 1.28 -17.45 15.00
N GLY A 54 1.45 -16.30 15.67
CA GLY A 54 1.14 -16.11 17.09
C GLY A 54 1.97 -16.93 18.08
N SER A 55 2.94 -17.72 17.61
CA SER A 55 3.84 -18.52 18.45
C SER A 55 5.10 -18.91 17.69
N LEU A 56 6.23 -19.01 18.40
CA LEU A 56 7.52 -19.39 17.82
C LEU A 56 7.45 -20.77 17.14
N SER A 57 6.74 -21.73 17.74
CA SER A 57 6.58 -23.08 17.19
C SER A 57 5.88 -23.07 15.83
N ARG A 58 4.77 -22.32 15.69
CA ARG A 58 4.06 -22.18 14.41
C ARG A 58 4.89 -21.44 13.37
N SER A 59 5.57 -20.36 13.75
CA SER A 59 6.47 -19.63 12.85
C SER A 59 7.58 -20.53 12.30
N ASN A 60 8.19 -21.36 13.15
CA ASN A 60 9.21 -22.32 12.73
C ASN A 60 8.66 -23.40 11.81
N ALA A 61 7.45 -23.91 12.08
CA ALA A 61 6.79 -24.88 11.20
C ALA A 61 6.50 -24.30 9.80
N ILE A 62 6.08 -23.03 9.74
CA ILE A 62 5.85 -22.32 8.48
C ILE A 62 7.17 -22.12 7.72
N LEU A 63 8.21 -21.61 8.39
CA LEU A 63 9.52 -21.43 7.77
C LEU A 63 10.12 -22.75 7.27
N ALA A 64 9.93 -23.84 8.03
CA ALA A 64 10.36 -25.18 7.62
C ALA A 64 9.61 -25.70 6.40
N SER A 65 8.38 -25.23 6.16
CA SER A 65 7.60 -25.59 4.97
C SER A 65 8.03 -24.84 3.71
N TRP A 66 8.77 -23.73 3.84
CA TRP A 66 9.26 -22.93 2.72
C TRP A 66 10.65 -23.38 2.28
N ASP A 67 10.78 -23.69 1.00
CA ASP A 67 12.07 -23.92 0.35
C ASP A 67 12.87 -22.61 0.22
N THR A 68 14.11 -22.72 -0.27
CA THR A 68 15.00 -21.57 -0.40
C THR A 68 14.41 -20.48 -1.31
N ALA A 69 13.72 -20.84 -2.38
CA ALA A 69 13.12 -19.89 -3.31
C ALA A 69 11.92 -19.15 -2.70
N ALA A 70 11.07 -19.85 -1.95
CA ALA A 70 9.97 -19.30 -1.19
C ALA A 70 10.47 -18.31 -0.12
N ARG A 71 11.54 -18.65 0.62
CA ARG A 71 12.14 -17.73 1.60
C ARG A 71 12.72 -16.47 0.96
N VAL A 72 13.34 -16.59 -0.20
CA VAL A 72 13.80 -15.41 -0.98
C VAL A 72 12.60 -14.58 -1.43
N SER A 73 11.51 -15.22 -1.86
CA SER A 73 10.27 -14.55 -2.25
C SER A 73 9.63 -13.79 -1.08
N ALA A 74 9.61 -14.37 0.12
CA ALA A 74 9.16 -13.70 1.34
C ALA A 74 10.04 -12.49 1.71
N GLY A 75 11.36 -12.61 1.59
CA GLY A 75 12.26 -11.48 1.81
C GLY A 75 12.04 -10.34 0.82
N LEU A 76 11.85 -10.68 -0.46
CA LEU A 76 11.59 -9.70 -1.51
C LEU A 76 10.20 -9.06 -1.37
N SER A 77 9.18 -9.83 -0.95
CA SER A 77 7.83 -9.32 -0.80
C SER A 77 7.78 -8.20 0.24
N VAL A 78 8.49 -8.33 1.36
CA VAL A 78 8.59 -7.27 2.38
C VAL A 78 9.16 -5.97 1.80
N GLY A 79 10.23 -6.08 1.00
CA GLY A 79 10.82 -4.91 0.34
C GLY A 79 9.84 -4.24 -0.62
N ILE A 80 9.14 -5.03 -1.45
CA ILE A 80 8.13 -4.52 -2.38
C ILE A 80 6.93 -3.91 -1.63
N ASP A 81 6.58 -4.44 -0.46
CA ASP A 81 5.46 -3.96 0.35
C ASP A 81 5.68 -2.52 0.85
N TYR A 82 6.92 -2.18 1.25
CA TYR A 82 7.28 -0.80 1.57
C TYR A 82 7.13 0.15 0.36
N LEU A 83 7.53 -0.28 -0.84
CA LEU A 83 7.31 0.52 -2.04
C LEU A 83 5.82 0.68 -2.36
N PHE A 84 5.03 -0.36 -2.09
CA PHE A 84 3.59 -0.34 -2.28
C PHE A 84 2.92 0.70 -1.36
N LEU A 85 3.29 0.75 -0.07
CA LEU A 85 2.79 1.74 0.88
C LEU A 85 3.01 3.18 0.41
N VAL A 86 4.20 3.48 -0.15
CA VAL A 86 4.51 4.81 -0.68
C VAL A 86 3.69 5.12 -1.93
N ALA A 87 3.65 4.20 -2.91
CA ALA A 87 2.91 4.42 -4.16
C ALA A 87 1.40 4.57 -3.92
N TYR A 88 0.84 3.73 -3.06
CA TYR A 88 -0.57 3.73 -2.71
C TYR A 88 -0.98 4.95 -1.88
N SER A 89 -0.17 5.38 -0.91
CA SER A 89 -0.46 6.59 -0.12
C SER A 89 -0.45 7.85 -0.99
N VAL A 90 0.49 7.97 -1.95
CA VAL A 90 0.49 9.07 -2.94
C VAL A 90 -0.79 9.02 -3.79
N LEU A 91 -1.17 7.84 -4.28
CA LEU A 91 -2.40 7.66 -5.06
C LEU A 91 -3.65 8.10 -4.28
N LEU A 92 -3.81 7.64 -3.04
CA LEU A 92 -4.93 8.01 -2.18
C LEU A 92 -4.94 9.53 -1.91
N ALA A 93 -3.79 10.15 -1.69
CA ALA A 93 -3.72 11.57 -1.36
C ALA A 93 -4.18 12.42 -2.54
N LEU A 94 -3.80 12.01 -3.75
CA LEU A 94 -4.24 12.63 -5.00
C LEU A 94 -5.74 12.43 -5.26
N LEU A 95 -6.27 11.22 -5.02
CA LEU A 95 -7.70 10.92 -5.17
C LEU A 95 -8.56 11.72 -4.19
N VAL A 96 -8.19 11.72 -2.91
CA VAL A 96 -8.88 12.50 -1.86
C VAL A 96 -8.83 13.99 -2.16
N SER A 97 -7.66 14.50 -2.58
CA SER A 97 -7.52 15.92 -2.93
C SER A 97 -8.35 16.31 -4.15
N ALA A 98 -8.38 15.48 -5.19
CA ALA A 98 -9.20 15.70 -6.38
C ALA A 98 -10.71 15.64 -6.08
N MET A 99 -11.12 14.73 -5.19
CA MET A 99 -12.52 14.61 -4.77
C MET A 99 -12.93 15.79 -3.89
N ALA A 100 -12.07 16.21 -2.96
CA ALA A 100 -12.29 17.38 -2.11
C ALA A 100 -12.44 18.66 -2.95
N GLU A 101 -11.58 18.88 -3.97
CA GLU A 101 -11.70 20.03 -4.89
C GLU A 101 -13.03 20.07 -5.64
N LYS A 102 -13.56 18.91 -6.06
CA LYS A 102 -14.86 18.82 -6.75
C LYS A 102 -16.06 18.95 -5.81
N MET A 103 -15.93 18.56 -4.54
CA MET A 103 -17.00 18.60 -3.53
C MET A 103 -17.02 19.89 -2.68
N LEU A 104 -15.96 20.71 -2.76
CA LEU A 104 -15.84 22.01 -2.10
C LEU A 104 -16.97 23.02 -2.40
N PRO A 105 -17.69 22.99 -3.55
CA PRO A 105 -18.86 23.86 -3.75
C PRO A 105 -20.10 23.41 -2.95
N ILE A 106 -20.12 22.20 -2.36
CA ILE A 106 -21.37 21.57 -1.89
C ILE A 106 -21.54 21.58 -0.37
N ARG A 107 -20.53 21.33 0.49
CA ARG A 107 -20.68 21.42 1.96
C ARG A 107 -19.35 21.64 2.69
N GLY A 108 -19.27 22.69 3.52
CA GLY A 108 -18.06 23.08 4.29
C GLY A 108 -17.50 22.02 5.26
N CYS A 109 -18.26 20.97 5.57
CA CYS A 109 -17.82 19.88 6.45
C CYS A 109 -16.88 18.86 5.75
N VAL A 110 -17.00 18.69 4.42
CA VAL A 110 -16.21 17.70 3.66
C VAL A 110 -14.76 18.16 3.47
N GLY A 111 -14.55 19.47 3.32
CA GLY A 111 -13.21 20.08 3.25
C GLY A 111 -12.43 20.01 4.56
N PHE A 112 -13.12 19.91 5.70
CA PHE A 112 -12.49 19.83 7.03
C PHE A 112 -11.91 18.45 7.32
N VAL A 113 -12.54 17.37 6.83
CA VAL A 113 -12.09 15.99 7.04
C VAL A 113 -11.07 15.54 5.98
N GLY A 114 -11.26 15.95 4.72
CA GLY A 114 -10.39 15.50 3.62
C GLY A 114 -8.93 15.97 3.75
N VAL A 115 -8.70 17.14 4.34
CA VAL A 115 -7.36 17.71 4.50
C VAL A 115 -6.50 16.94 5.51
N PRO A 116 -6.94 16.71 6.77
CA PRO A 116 -6.17 15.90 7.72
C PRO A 116 -6.01 14.45 7.25
N VAL A 117 -7.05 13.85 6.65
CA VAL A 117 -6.94 12.52 6.06
C VAL A 117 -5.85 12.49 5.00
N ALA A 118 -5.74 13.51 4.13
CA ALA A 118 -4.70 13.59 3.09
C ALA A 118 -3.26 13.71 3.63
N TRP A 119 -3.08 14.30 4.81
CA TRP A 119 -1.76 14.39 5.46
C TRP A 119 -1.42 13.15 6.28
N LEU A 120 -2.41 12.55 6.96
CA LEU A 120 -2.22 11.35 7.77
C LEU A 120 -1.78 10.14 6.95
N GLN A 121 -2.07 10.08 5.65
CA GLN A 121 -1.65 8.99 4.76
C GLN A 121 -0.13 8.90 4.62
N PHE A 122 0.54 10.05 4.54
CA PHE A 122 2.01 10.09 4.47
C PHE A 122 2.64 9.65 5.77
N LEU A 123 2.00 9.98 6.90
CA LEU A 123 2.44 9.54 8.21
C LEU A 123 2.22 8.03 8.40
N ALA A 124 1.08 7.52 7.92
CA ALA A 124 0.79 6.09 7.91
C ALA A 124 1.69 5.27 6.96
N GLY A 125 2.13 5.85 5.85
CA GLY A 125 3.10 5.19 4.95
C GLY A 125 4.55 5.25 5.42
N ALA A 126 4.85 6.03 6.46
CA ALA A 126 6.20 6.22 7.00
C ALA A 126 6.43 5.50 8.35
N LEU A 127 5.36 4.98 8.97
CA LEU A 127 5.36 4.17 10.19
C LEU A 127 5.23 2.68 9.84
#